data_AF-A0A5N9GRR2-F1
#
_entry.id   AF-A0A5N9GRR2-F1
#
_cell.length_a   1.000
_cell.length_b   1.000
_cell.length_c   1.000
_cell.angle_alpha   90.00
_cell.angle_beta   90.00
_cell.angle_gamma   90.00
#
_symmetry.space_group_name_H-M   'P 1'
#
loop_
_entity.id
_entity.type
_entity.pdbx_description
1 polymer ?
#
loop_
_entity_poly.entity_id
_entity_poly.type
_entity_poly.pdbx_seq_one_letter_code
_entity_poly.pdbx_strand_id
1 'polypeptide(L)' 'MIDDSKENAKELLEEIGNLLRERFGVQCVNYHAKPSASKPADPQVIQAMADDCDFVIVAIGS' A
#
# COMPACT_ATOMS: atom_id res chain seq x y z
N MET A 1 -1.06 0.15 2.58
CA MET A 1 -0.52 -0.31 1.29
C MET A 1 0.17 0.86 0.63
N ILE A 2 1.44 0.68 0.23
CA ILE A 2 2.25 1.69 -0.44
C ILE A 2 2.59 1.20 -1.85
N ASP A 3 2.09 1.94 -2.84
CA ASP A 3 2.44 1.79 -4.25
C ASP A 3 3.75 2.53 -4.53
N ASP A 4 4.76 1.79 -5.01
CA ASP A 4 6.09 2.31 -5.36
C ASP A 4 6.12 3.10 -6.68
N SER A 5 4.96 3.34 -7.32
CA SER A 5 4.80 4.04 -8.60
C SER A 5 5.50 3.34 -9.77
N LYS A 6 5.74 2.04 -9.66
CA LYS A 6 6.28 1.21 -10.73
C LYS A 6 5.15 0.56 -11.53
N GLU A 7 5.47 0.05 -12.71
CA GLU A 7 4.47 -0.60 -13.56
C GLU A 7 3.78 -1.75 -12.80
N ASN A 8 2.45 -1.82 -12.97
CA ASN A 8 1.57 -2.83 -12.37
C ASN A 8 1.50 -2.87 -10.83
N ALA A 9 2.16 -1.95 -10.13
CA ALA A 9 2.15 -1.93 -8.66
C ALA A 9 0.76 -1.66 -8.10
N LYS A 10 -0.01 -0.79 -8.77
CA LYS A 10 -1.39 -0.47 -8.40
C LYS A 10 -2.31 -1.69 -8.54
N GLU A 11 -2.32 -2.31 -9.72
CA GLU A 11 -3.17 -3.46 -10.02
C GLU A 11 -2.89 -4.62 -9.07
N LEU A 12 -1.61 -4.89 -8.80
CA LEU A 12 -1.20 -5.90 -7.83
C LEU A 12 -1.73 -5.60 -6.42
N LEU A 13 -1.62 -4.35 -5.97
CA LEU A 13 -2.11 -3.95 -4.64
C LEU A 13 -3.64 -4.00 -4.56
N GLU A 14 -4.36 -3.68 -5.64
CA GLU A 14 -5.82 -3.80 -5.67
C GLU A 14 -6.26 -5.27 -5.52
N GLU A 15 -5.62 -6.20 -6.23
CA GLU A 15 -5.89 -7.64 -6.10
C GLU A 15 -5.59 -8.16 -4.68
N ILE A 16 -4.44 -7.78 -4.12
CA ILE A 16 -4.06 -8.16 -2.75
C ILE A 16 -5.05 -7.56 -1.74
N GLY A 17 -5.44 -6.30 -1.90
CA GLY A 17 -6.38 -5.62 -1.01
C GLY A 17 -7.77 -6.27 -1.02
N ASN A 18 -8.22 -6.72 -2.18
CA ASN A 18 -9.47 -7.49 -2.31
C ASN A 18 -9.34 -8.86 -1.63
N LEU A 19 -8.26 -9.59 -1.90
CA LEU A 19 -7.99 -10.89 -1.29
C LEU A 19 -7.97 -10.83 0.25
N LEU A 20 -7.30 -9.82 0.81
CA LEU A 20 -7.21 -9.59 2.26
C LEU A 20 -8.57 -9.34 2.90
N ARG A 21 -9.43 -8.53 2.27
CA ARG A 21 -10.77 -8.25 2.78
C ARG A 21 -11.70 -9.45 2.65
N GLU A 22 -11.73 -10.06 1.46
CA GLU A 22 -12.71 -11.10 1.13
C GLU A 22 -12.41 -12.44 1.81
N ARG A 23 -11.13 -12.82 1.91
CA ARG A 23 -10.75 -14.16 2.41
C ARG A 23 -10.18 -14.15 3.81
N PHE A 24 -9.59 -13.04 4.23
CA PHE A 24 -8.90 -12.94 5.52
C PHE A 24 -9.59 -11.99 6.50
N GLY A 25 -10.69 -11.35 6.10
CA GLY A 25 -11.50 -10.52 6.99
C GLY A 25 -10.80 -9.24 7.46
N VAL A 26 -9.79 -8.77 6.73
CA VAL A 26 -9.13 -7.49 7.04
C VAL A 26 -10.17 -6.37 6.98
N GLN A 27 -10.28 -5.60 8.07
CA GLN A 27 -11.36 -4.62 8.24
C GLN A 27 -11.16 -3.34 7.43
N CYS A 28 -9.91 -2.94 7.22
CA CYS A 28 -9.57 -1.70 6.55
C CYS A 28 -8.32 -1.88 5.67
N VAL A 29 -8.30 -1.20 4.53
CA VAL A 29 -7.16 -1.16 3.62
C VAL A 29 -6.91 0.30 3.26
N ASN A 30 -5.84 0.88 3.83
CA ASN A 30 -5.39 2.22 3.49
C ASN A 30 -4.41 2.16 2.30
N TYR A 31 -4.67 2.91 1.24
CA TYR A 31 -3.84 2.96 0.03
C TYR A 31 -3.13 4.32 -0.10
N HIS A 32 -1.84 4.28 -0.44
CA HIS A 32 -1.08 5.48 -0.80
C HIS A 32 -0.09 5.17 -1.92
N ALA A 33 0.05 6.09 -2.88
CA ALA A 33 1.07 5.99 -3.94
C ALA A 33 2.16 7.03 -3.72
N LYS A 34 3.42 6.61 -3.87
CA LYS A 34 4.53 7.55 -3.88
C LYS A 34 4.42 8.49 -5.08
N PRO A 35 5.10 9.66 -5.04
CA PRO A 35 5.21 10.53 -6.21
C PRO A 35 6.08 9.91 -7.32
N SER A 36 7.04 9.05 -6.95
CA SER A 36 7.85 8.24 -7.86
C SER A 36 8.58 7.13 -7.10
N ALA A 37 9.00 6.07 -7.81
CA ALA A 37 9.81 4.99 -7.24
C ALA A 37 11.12 5.47 -6.59
N SER A 38 11.74 6.47 -7.21
CA SER A 38 13.02 7.05 -6.76
C SER A 38 12.91 7.99 -5.55
N LYS A 39 11.69 8.36 -5.13
CA LYS A 39 11.47 9.24 -3.98
C LYS A 39 10.95 8.41 -2.79
N PRO A 40 11.30 8.79 -1.55
CA PRO A 40 10.68 8.19 -0.37
C PRO A 40 9.18 8.52 -0.34
N ALA A 41 8.41 7.70 0.37
CA ALA A 41 7.04 8.06 0.74
C ALA A 41 7.06 9.29 1.66
N ASP A 42 5.98 10.07 1.64
CA ASP A 42 5.85 11.23 2.53
C ASP A 42 5.94 10.76 4.00
N PRO A 43 6.81 11.34 4.84
CA PRO A 43 6.89 11.00 6.25
C PRO A 43 5.55 11.08 7.00
N GLN A 44 4.66 12.00 6.62
CA GLN A 44 3.34 12.12 7.23
C GLN A 44 2.46 10.90 6.92
N VAL A 45 2.58 10.34 5.71
CA VAL A 45 1.88 9.13 5.32
C VAL A 45 2.43 7.93 6.09
N ILE A 46 3.75 7.85 6.25
CA ILE A 46 4.37 6.77 7.03
C ILE A 46 3.90 6.82 8.48
N GLN A 47 3.84 8.01 9.08
CA GLN A 47 3.33 8.18 10.44
C GLN A 47 1.86 7.78 10.54
N ALA A 48 0.99 8.26 9.65
CA ALA A 48 -0.42 7.88 9.63
C ALA A 48 -0.61 6.36 9.49
N MET A 49 0.16 5.71 8.62
CA MET A 49 0.12 4.26 8.48
C MET A 49 0.62 3.52 9.73
N ALA A 50 1.62 4.05 10.42
CA ALA A 50 2.11 3.45 11.67
C ALA A 50 1.09 3.58 12.81
N ASP A 51 0.31 4.66 12.82
CA ASP A 51 -0.72 4.91 13.83
C ASP A 51 -2.00 4.11 13.55
N ASP A 52 -2.40 4.00 12.27
CA ASP A 52 -3.71 3.47 11.87
C ASP A 52 -3.70 2.00 11.41
N CYS A 53 -2.54 1.40 11.12
CA CYS A 53 -2.47 0.06 10.52
C CYS A 53 -1.64 -0.92 11.35
N ASP A 54 -2.15 -2.16 11.48
CA ASP A 54 -1.42 -3.26 12.13
C ASP A 54 -0.20 -3.73 11.33
N PHE A 55 -0.25 -3.58 10.00
CA PHE A 55 0.84 -3.91 9.09
C PHE A 55 0.76 -3.08 7.80
N VAL A 56 1.90 -2.98 7.10
CA VAL A 56 1.99 -2.26 5.83
C VAL A 56 2.62 -3.17 4.77
N ILE A 57 1.98 -3.23 3.60
CA ILE A 57 2.50 -3.88 2.40
C ILE A 57 3.01 -2.80 1.44
N VAL A 58 4.24 -2.94 0.95
CA VAL A 58 4.82 -2.10 -0.10
C VAL A 58 4.95 -2.94 -1.37
N ALA A 59 4.29 -2.56 -2.45
CA ALA A 59 4.46 -3.24 -3.74
C ALA A 59 5.54 -2.55 -4.55
N ILE A 60 6.61 -3.29 -4.83
CA ILE A 60 7.59 -2.93 -5.85
C ILE A 60 7.13 -3.58 -7.16
N GLY A 61 6.63 -2.77 -8.10
CA GLY A 61 6.43 -3.22 -9.47
C GLY A 61 7.77 -3.57 -10.12
N SER A 62 7.71 -4.27 -11.26
CA SER A 62 8.87 -4.60 -12.10
C SER A 62 8.96 -3.67 -13.29
#